data_AF-A0A9W7IRY7-F1
#
_entry.id   AF-A0A9W7IRY7-F1
#
_cell.length_a   1.000
_cell.length_b   1.000
_cell.length_c   1.000
_cell.angle_alpha   90.00
_cell.angle_beta   90.00
_cell.angle_gamma   90.00
#
_symmetry.space_group_name_H-M   'P 1'
#
loop_
_entity.id
_entity.type
_entity.pdbx_description
1 polymer ?
#
loop_
_entity_poly.entity_id
_entity_poly.type
_entity_poly.pdbx_seq_one_letter_code
_entity_poly.pdbx_strand_id
1 'polypeptide(L)'
;MSKSTLHRRIKEGFIKPHTNAIKPYLTDANKKARLHFCLSMLEPAIRAKWPSSSDKRIFIQQDNAKPHIDIDDEQFLQAASVGDFNFQLFFQPPNSPDLNVLDLGYFRAIQSLQHQESPTNIDELVNGANNYRLPHMGKERLERNGELPIQLHCDRSIVQETLL
;
A
#
# COMPACT_ATOMS: atom_id res chain seq x y z
N MET A 1 -1.79 -9.37 34.34
CA MET A 1 -1.62 -10.00 33.00
C MET A 1 -0.50 -11.03 33.08
N SER A 2 -0.67 -12.23 32.52
CA SER A 2 0.44 -13.20 32.46
C SER A 2 1.52 -12.65 31.51
N LYS A 3 2.79 -12.80 31.89
CA LYS A 3 3.90 -12.33 31.06
C LYS A 3 4.18 -13.37 29.99
N SER A 4 4.16 -12.94 28.72
CA SER A 4 4.49 -13.81 27.59
C SER A 4 5.92 -14.35 27.69
N THR A 5 6.15 -15.51 27.09
CA THR A 5 7.50 -16.10 26.96
C THR A 5 8.49 -15.11 26.37
N LEU A 6 8.06 -14.30 25.40
CA LEU A 6 8.86 -13.25 24.78
C LEU A 6 9.33 -12.21 25.82
N HIS A 7 8.42 -11.69 26.64
CA HIS A 7 8.74 -10.72 27.68
C HIS A 7 9.75 -11.28 28.70
N ARG A 8 9.60 -12.57 29.06
CA ARG A 8 10.53 -13.24 29.97
C ARG A 8 11.93 -13.37 29.37
N ARG A 9 12.04 -13.79 28.11
CA ARG A 9 13.34 -13.97 27.42
C ARG A 9 14.08 -12.65 27.17
N ILE A 10 13.37 -11.55 26.96
CA ILE A 10 13.96 -10.20 26.90
C ILE A 10 14.53 -9.82 28.28
N LYS A 11 13.77 -10.04 29.36
CA LYS A 11 14.21 -9.73 30.73
C LYS A 11 15.41 -10.57 31.19
N GLU A 12 15.45 -11.84 30.79
CA GLU A 12 16.55 -12.77 31.07
C GLU A 12 17.80 -12.50 30.21
N GLY A 13 17.74 -11.55 29.26
CA GLY A 13 18.89 -11.17 28.42
C GLY A 13 19.19 -12.13 27.26
N PHE A 14 18.38 -13.18 27.08
CA PHE A 14 18.49 -14.11 25.95
C PHE A 14 18.10 -13.47 24.61
N ILE A 15 17.24 -12.45 24.63
CA ILE A 15 16.85 -11.67 23.46
C ILE A 15 17.24 -10.22 23.71
N LYS A 16 18.19 -9.71 22.92
CA LYS A 16 18.52 -8.28 22.91
C LYS A 16 17.71 -7.59 21.80
N PRO A 17 16.97 -6.51 22.11
CA PRO A 17 16.38 -5.67 21.07
C PRO A 17 17.50 -5.11 20.20
N HIS A 18 17.53 -5.46 18.93
CA HIS A 18 18.37 -4.77 17.96
C HIS A 18 17.56 -3.62 17.36
N THR A 19 17.87 -2.39 17.76
CA THR A 19 17.51 -1.22 16.96
C THR A 19 18.49 -1.14 15.80
N ASN A 20 18.04 -1.33 14.57
CA ASN A 20 18.87 -1.05 13.40
C ASN A 20 19.32 0.42 13.46
N ALA A 21 20.62 0.64 13.68
CA ALA A 21 21.24 1.97 13.70
C ALA A 21 21.26 2.61 12.30
N ILE A 22 21.02 1.81 11.26
CA ILE A 22 20.72 2.28 9.91
C ILE A 22 19.28 2.80 9.93
N LYS A 23 19.10 4.02 10.46
CA LYS A 23 18.03 4.89 10.02
C LYS A 23 18.59 5.55 8.76
N PRO A 24 18.27 5.08 7.53
CA PRO A 24 18.70 5.81 6.35
C PRO A 24 18.19 7.24 6.53
N TYR A 25 19.13 8.17 6.73
CA TYR A 25 18.75 9.55 6.97
C TYR A 25 17.98 10.03 5.76
N LEU A 26 16.87 10.69 6.02
CA LEU A 26 16.04 11.24 4.99
C LEU A 26 16.66 12.54 4.46
N THR A 27 17.80 12.39 3.80
CA THR A 27 18.50 13.49 3.15
C THR A 27 17.66 14.01 1.99
N ASP A 28 17.83 15.28 1.65
CA ASP A 28 17.13 15.84 0.49
C ASP A 28 17.46 15.09 -0.80
N ALA A 29 18.70 14.59 -0.94
CA ALA A 29 19.08 13.71 -2.05
C ALA A 29 18.24 12.41 -2.09
N ASN A 30 18.00 11.76 -0.93
CA ASN A 30 17.19 10.55 -0.85
C ASN A 30 15.71 10.82 -1.12
N LYS A 31 15.18 11.96 -0.65
CA LYS A 31 13.80 12.40 -0.96
C LYS A 31 13.64 12.63 -2.47
N LYS A 32 14.58 13.35 -3.09
CA LYS A 32 14.61 13.58 -4.54
C LYS A 32 14.68 12.29 -5.33
N ALA A 33 15.55 11.37 -4.94
CA ALA A 33 15.67 10.07 -5.60
C ALA A 33 14.36 9.25 -5.50
N ARG A 34 13.70 9.25 -4.33
CA ARG A 34 12.39 8.60 -4.14
C ARG A 34 11.30 9.27 -4.98
N LEU A 35 11.25 10.60 -5.00
CA LEU A 35 10.29 11.35 -5.83
C LEU A 35 10.44 11.00 -7.31
N HIS A 36 11.68 11.09 -7.84
CA HIS A 36 11.97 10.73 -9.23
C HIS A 36 11.59 9.29 -9.55
N PHE A 37 11.89 8.35 -8.65
CA PHE A 37 11.53 6.94 -8.83
C PHE A 37 10.01 6.73 -8.81
N CYS A 38 9.28 7.38 -7.90
CA CYS A 38 7.82 7.29 -7.85
C CYS A 38 7.19 7.82 -9.14
N LEU A 39 7.62 9.00 -9.60
CA LEU A 39 7.05 9.62 -10.80
C LEU A 39 7.40 8.86 -12.08
N SER A 40 8.63 8.35 -12.20
CA SER A 40 9.05 7.56 -13.37
C SER A 40 8.24 6.27 -13.55
N MET A 41 7.66 5.75 -12.46
CA MET A 41 6.80 4.57 -12.48
C MET A 41 5.31 4.93 -12.62
N LEU A 42 4.86 5.96 -11.90
CA LEU A 42 3.45 6.34 -11.81
C LEU A 42 2.92 6.90 -13.13
N GLU A 43 3.62 7.87 -13.73
CA GLU A 43 3.10 8.56 -14.92
C GLU A 43 2.91 7.59 -16.11
N PRO A 44 3.89 6.73 -16.49
CA PRO A 44 3.69 5.80 -17.58
C PRO A 44 2.60 4.77 -17.30
N ALA A 45 2.52 4.27 -16.06
CA ALA A 45 1.53 3.26 -15.67
C ALA A 45 0.11 3.82 -15.69
N ILE A 46 -0.07 5.05 -15.20
CA ILE A 46 -1.35 5.76 -15.23
C ILE A 46 -1.71 6.06 -16.68
N ARG A 47 -0.82 6.61 -17.50
CA ARG A 47 -1.07 6.83 -18.94
C ARG A 47 -1.55 5.58 -19.66
N ALA A 48 -0.94 4.44 -19.37
CA ALA A 48 -1.24 3.18 -20.05
C ALA A 48 -2.59 2.57 -19.62
N LYS A 49 -3.06 2.84 -18.40
CA LYS A 49 -4.23 2.16 -17.81
C LYS A 49 -5.40 3.07 -17.46
N TRP A 50 -5.17 4.38 -17.36
CA TRP A 50 -6.20 5.34 -16.98
C TRP A 50 -7.17 5.53 -18.14
N PRO A 51 -8.49 5.42 -17.90
CA PRO A 51 -9.47 5.57 -18.98
C PRO A 51 -9.37 6.97 -19.59
N SER A 52 -9.30 7.04 -20.93
CA SER A 52 -9.15 8.30 -21.66
C SER A 52 -10.34 9.27 -21.46
N SER A 53 -11.51 8.73 -21.10
CA SER A 53 -12.73 9.48 -20.79
C SER A 53 -12.81 10.01 -19.36
N SER A 54 -11.89 9.61 -18.47
CA SER A 54 -11.89 10.02 -17.07
C SER A 54 -11.24 11.38 -16.86
N ASP A 55 -11.58 12.04 -15.75
CA ASP A 55 -10.90 13.24 -15.30
C ASP A 55 -9.39 12.97 -15.16
N LYS A 56 -8.61 13.98 -15.49
CA LYS A 56 -7.16 13.99 -15.43
C LYS A 56 -6.63 14.49 -14.09
N ARG A 57 -7.51 14.99 -13.21
CA ARG A 57 -7.20 15.25 -11.81
C ARG A 57 -7.10 13.93 -11.02
N ILE A 58 -5.92 13.68 -10.46
CA ILE A 58 -5.61 12.44 -9.74
C ILE A 58 -5.12 12.78 -8.34
N PHE A 59 -5.77 12.21 -7.33
CA PHE A 59 -5.36 12.34 -5.94
C PHE A 59 -4.50 11.13 -5.55
N ILE A 60 -3.30 11.39 -5.06
CA ILE A 60 -2.34 10.40 -4.58
C ILE A 60 -2.38 10.41 -3.05
N GLN A 61 -2.88 9.33 -2.48
CA GLN A 61 -2.90 9.13 -1.04
C GLN A 61 -1.55 8.59 -0.55
N GLN A 62 -1.05 9.14 0.57
CA GLN A 62 0.08 8.57 1.31
C GLN A 62 -0.15 8.65 2.83
N ASP A 63 0.61 7.88 3.60
CA ASP A 63 0.60 7.96 5.06
C ASP A 63 1.50 9.11 5.58
N ASN A 64 1.52 9.29 6.89
CA ASN A 64 2.29 10.36 7.54
C ASN A 64 3.73 9.94 7.87
N ALA A 65 4.27 8.88 7.26
CA ALA A 65 5.63 8.45 7.60
C ALA A 65 6.62 9.55 7.18
N LYS A 66 7.60 9.82 8.06
CA LYS A 66 8.65 10.83 7.85
C LYS A 66 9.26 10.87 6.43
N PRO A 67 9.50 9.73 5.73
CA PRO A 67 10.02 9.76 4.36
C PRO A 67 9.11 10.33 3.27
N HIS A 68 7.84 10.61 3.56
CA HIS A 68 6.89 11.08 2.57
C HIS A 68 7.10 12.55 2.20
N ILE A 69 6.63 12.87 1.00
CA ILE A 69 6.80 14.16 0.36
C ILE A 69 5.75 15.11 0.91
N ASP A 70 6.15 16.33 1.24
CA ASP A 70 5.21 17.35 1.68
C ASP A 70 4.21 17.66 0.55
N ILE A 71 2.96 17.99 0.90
CA ILE A 71 1.94 18.35 -0.09
C ILE A 71 2.29 19.63 -0.84
N ASP A 72 3.08 20.51 -0.21
CA ASP A 72 3.54 21.78 -0.77
C ASP A 72 4.98 21.69 -1.33
N ASP A 73 5.53 20.50 -1.53
CA ASP A 73 6.88 20.33 -2.08
C ASP A 73 6.96 20.86 -3.53
N GLU A 74 7.76 21.91 -3.73
CA GLU A 74 7.90 22.61 -5.01
C GLU A 74 8.33 21.68 -6.17
N GLN A 75 9.20 20.71 -5.90
CA GLN A 75 9.69 19.79 -6.93
C GLN A 75 8.60 18.80 -7.33
N PHE A 76 7.82 18.31 -6.37
CA PHE A 76 6.64 17.50 -6.66
C PHE A 76 5.63 18.31 -7.47
N LEU A 77 5.27 19.53 -7.03
CA LEU A 77 4.30 20.37 -7.74
C LEU A 77 4.73 20.66 -9.18
N GLN A 78 6.02 20.93 -9.39
CA GLN A 78 6.57 21.14 -10.73
C GLN A 78 6.44 19.89 -11.60
N ALA A 79 6.86 18.73 -11.09
CA ALA A 79 6.82 17.47 -11.84
C ALA A 79 5.40 16.92 -12.03
N ALA A 80 4.51 17.15 -11.07
CA ALA A 80 3.08 16.80 -11.11
C ALA A 80 2.29 17.61 -12.14
N SER A 81 2.85 18.75 -12.58
CA SER A 81 2.27 19.64 -13.60
C SER A 81 2.76 19.33 -15.01
N VAL A 82 3.68 18.37 -15.18
CA VAL A 82 4.19 17.97 -16.49
C VAL A 82 3.21 17.01 -17.15
N GLY A 83 2.69 17.38 -18.33
CA GLY A 83 1.78 16.56 -19.12
C GLY A 83 0.31 16.98 -18.99
N ASP A 84 -0.60 16.05 -19.29
CA ASP A 84 -2.06 16.24 -19.28
C ASP A 84 -2.73 15.83 -17.96
N PHE A 85 -2.01 15.20 -17.03
CA PHE A 85 -2.51 14.82 -15.72
C PHE A 85 -2.22 15.91 -14.68
N ASN A 86 -3.10 16.05 -13.69
CA ASN A 86 -2.96 16.97 -12.57
C ASN A 86 -2.91 16.14 -11.28
N PHE A 87 -1.71 15.87 -10.78
CA PHE A 87 -1.51 15.08 -9.56
C PHE A 87 -1.54 15.95 -8.30
N GLN A 88 -2.24 15.48 -7.27
CA GLN A 88 -2.32 16.14 -5.97
C GLN A 88 -2.05 15.13 -4.86
N LEU A 89 -1.14 15.46 -3.94
CA LEU A 89 -0.90 14.63 -2.76
C LEU A 89 -1.89 14.94 -1.66
N PHE A 90 -2.26 13.91 -0.89
CA PHE A 90 -2.94 14.09 0.38
C PHE A 90 -2.51 13.03 1.37
N PHE A 91 -2.51 13.42 2.65
CA PHE A 91 -2.24 12.52 3.75
C PHE A 91 -3.54 11.91 4.27
N GLN A 92 -3.49 10.61 4.57
CA GLN A 92 -4.54 10.01 5.39
C GLN A 92 -4.43 10.48 6.86
N PRO A 93 -5.49 10.35 7.67
CA PRO A 93 -5.42 10.65 9.10
C PRO A 93 -4.34 9.83 9.84
N PRO A 94 -3.66 10.41 10.86
CA PRO A 94 -2.64 9.70 11.63
C PRO A 94 -3.16 8.40 12.23
N ASN A 95 -2.32 7.36 12.26
CA ASN A 95 -2.61 6.04 12.82
C ASN A 95 -3.89 5.37 12.28
N SER A 96 -4.28 5.69 11.05
CA SER A 96 -5.52 5.16 10.44
C SER A 96 -5.21 4.30 9.21
N PRO A 97 -4.59 3.10 9.38
CA PRO A 97 -4.26 2.21 8.28
C PRO A 97 -5.51 1.65 7.58
N ASP A 98 -6.66 1.63 8.28
CA ASP A 98 -7.97 1.27 7.75
C ASP A 98 -8.50 2.26 6.70
N LEU A 99 -7.96 3.49 6.66
CA LEU A 99 -8.28 4.49 5.64
C LEU A 99 -7.36 4.42 4.41
N ASN A 100 -6.43 3.47 4.37
CA ASN A 100 -5.59 3.20 3.21
C ASN A 100 -6.02 1.90 2.55
N VAL A 101 -6.53 1.97 1.31
CA VAL A 101 -6.96 0.78 0.56
C VAL A 101 -5.83 -0.24 0.37
N LEU A 102 -4.57 0.24 0.31
CA LEU A 102 -3.40 -0.62 0.17
C LEU A 102 -3.17 -1.46 1.44
N ASP A 103 -3.23 -0.83 2.62
CA ASP A 103 -3.05 -1.53 3.91
C ASP A 103 -4.28 -2.36 4.31
N LEU A 104 -5.48 -1.85 3.99
CA LEU A 104 -6.74 -2.50 4.35
C LEU A 104 -6.93 -3.82 3.59
N GLY A 105 -6.64 -3.83 2.28
CA GLY A 105 -6.96 -4.98 1.42
C GLY A 105 -5.78 -5.51 0.62
N TYR A 106 -5.08 -4.64 -0.09
CA TYR A 106 -4.11 -5.08 -1.10
C TYR A 106 -2.90 -5.82 -0.51
N PHE A 107 -2.22 -5.22 0.45
CA PHE A 107 -1.06 -5.84 1.10
C PHE A 107 -1.45 -7.06 1.93
N ARG A 108 -2.64 -7.06 2.53
CA ARG A 108 -3.17 -8.26 3.22
C ARG A 108 -3.35 -9.42 2.27
N ALA A 109 -3.87 -9.17 1.06
CA ALA A 109 -4.01 -10.19 0.03
C ALA A 109 -2.63 -10.73 -0.40
N ILE A 110 -1.66 -9.85 -0.68
CA ILE A 110 -0.29 -10.26 -1.02
C ILE A 110 0.34 -11.09 0.11
N GLN A 111 0.19 -10.67 1.36
CA GLN A 111 0.73 -11.38 2.50
C GLN A 111 0.08 -12.77 2.66
N SER A 112 -1.24 -12.87 2.47
CA SER A 112 -1.93 -14.16 2.48
C SER A 112 -1.40 -15.10 1.39
N LEU A 113 -1.06 -14.57 0.22
CA LEU A 113 -0.47 -15.35 -0.87
C LEU A 113 0.95 -15.79 -0.56
N GLN A 114 1.78 -14.90 -0.01
CA GLN A 114 3.13 -15.25 0.44
C GLN A 114 3.11 -16.35 1.50
N HIS A 115 2.12 -16.34 2.42
CA HIS A 115 1.95 -17.41 3.40
C HIS A 115 1.58 -18.75 2.76
N GLN A 116 0.82 -18.77 1.67
CA GLN A 116 0.48 -19.99 0.94
C GLN A 116 1.69 -20.55 0.18
N GLU A 117 2.43 -19.68 -0.52
CA GLU A 117 3.58 -20.08 -1.35
C GLU A 117 4.82 -20.43 -0.52
N SER A 118 4.93 -19.95 0.73
CA SER A 118 6.04 -20.22 1.65
C SER A 118 7.44 -19.98 1.04
N PRO A 119 7.71 -18.81 0.44
CA PRO A 119 8.98 -18.53 -0.22
C PRO A 119 10.14 -18.57 0.78
N THR A 120 11.24 -19.19 0.37
CA THR A 120 12.44 -19.39 1.20
C THR A 120 13.61 -18.48 0.81
N ASN A 121 13.50 -17.80 -0.33
CA ASN A 121 14.49 -16.84 -0.81
C ASN A 121 13.84 -15.62 -1.49
N ILE A 122 14.66 -14.60 -1.79
CA ILE A 122 14.20 -13.32 -2.36
C ILE A 122 13.59 -13.51 -3.75
N ASP A 123 14.18 -14.35 -4.58
CA ASP A 123 13.69 -14.58 -5.94
C ASP A 123 12.31 -15.25 -5.93
N GLU A 124 12.11 -16.24 -5.04
CA GLU A 124 10.81 -16.86 -4.77
C GLU A 124 9.79 -15.85 -4.24
N LEU A 125 10.20 -14.95 -3.35
CA LEU A 125 9.32 -13.90 -2.79
C LEU A 125 8.84 -12.93 -3.87
N VAL A 126 9.75 -12.49 -4.75
CA VAL A 126 9.44 -11.56 -5.85
C VAL A 126 8.56 -12.23 -6.90
N ASN A 127 8.80 -13.49 -7.23
CA ASN A 127 8.03 -14.22 -8.23
C ASN A 127 6.65 -14.67 -7.70
N GLY A 128 6.56 -15.09 -6.43
CA GLY A 128 5.32 -15.55 -5.81
C GLY A 128 4.26 -14.46 -5.69
N ALA A 129 4.66 -13.22 -5.43
CA ALA A 129 3.73 -12.09 -5.32
C ALA A 129 3.09 -11.66 -6.67
N ASN A 130 3.73 -11.95 -7.81
CA ASN A 130 3.34 -11.43 -9.12
C ASN A 130 2.52 -12.42 -9.98
N ASN A 131 2.48 -13.71 -9.61
CA ASN A 131 1.87 -14.76 -10.44
C ASN A 131 0.44 -15.15 -10.03
N TYR A 132 -0.12 -14.55 -8.98
CA TYR A 132 -1.49 -14.83 -8.56
C TYR A 132 -2.50 -14.20 -9.52
N ARG A 133 -3.24 -15.03 -10.26
CA ARG A 133 -4.37 -14.57 -11.06
C ARG A 133 -5.52 -14.21 -10.12
N LEU A 134 -5.71 -12.92 -9.87
CA LEU A 134 -6.91 -12.41 -9.21
C LEU A 134 -8.14 -12.96 -9.96
N PRO A 135 -9.06 -13.69 -9.27
CA PRO A 135 -10.29 -14.16 -9.89
C PRO A 135 -11.06 -12.95 -10.43
N HIS A 136 -11.21 -12.89 -11.75
CA HIS A 136 -11.85 -11.75 -12.39
C HIS A 136 -13.36 -11.84 -12.14
N MET A 137 -13.91 -10.98 -11.30
CA MET A 137 -15.35 -10.98 -10.96
C MET A 137 -16.29 -10.68 -12.15
N GLY A 138 -15.75 -10.36 -13.32
CA GLY A 138 -16.55 -9.99 -14.49
C GLY A 138 -17.27 -8.65 -14.30
N LYS A 139 -16.57 -7.65 -13.75
CA LYS A 139 -17.13 -6.34 -13.36
C LYS A 139 -17.93 -5.69 -14.48
N GLU A 140 -17.43 -5.71 -15.71
CA GLU A 140 -18.13 -5.18 -16.88
C GLU A 140 -19.44 -5.92 -17.19
N ARG A 141 -19.48 -7.25 -17.00
CA ARG A 141 -20.72 -8.04 -17.16
C ARG A 141 -21.72 -7.67 -16.07
N LEU A 142 -21.26 -7.57 -14.82
CA LEU A 142 -22.10 -7.20 -13.69
C LEU A 142 -22.63 -5.77 -13.83
N GLU A 143 -21.81 -4.84 -14.32
CA GLU A 143 -22.22 -3.46 -14.58
C GLU A 143 -23.27 -3.38 -15.69
N ARG A 144 -23.06 -4.09 -16.82
CA ARG A 144 -24.05 -4.19 -17.89
C ARG A 144 -25.39 -4.76 -17.42
N ASN A 145 -25.36 -5.65 -16.44
CA ASN A 145 -26.55 -6.27 -15.86
C ASN A 145 -27.19 -5.43 -14.73
N GLY A 146 -26.55 -4.34 -14.28
CA GLY A 146 -26.99 -3.58 -13.10
C GLY A 146 -26.78 -4.30 -11.77
N GLU A 147 -25.92 -5.32 -11.74
CA GLU A 147 -25.66 -6.21 -10.60
C GLU A 147 -24.31 -5.92 -9.91
N LEU A 148 -23.55 -4.93 -10.40
CA LEU A 148 -22.25 -4.60 -9.82
C LEU A 148 -22.44 -4.03 -8.41
N PRO A 149 -22.00 -4.72 -7.34
CA PRO A 149 -22.18 -4.21 -5.99
C PRO A 149 -21.35 -2.94 -5.77
N ILE A 150 -22.03 -1.88 -5.34
CA ILE A 150 -21.41 -0.57 -5.03
C ILE A 150 -20.60 -0.67 -3.72
N GLN A 151 -21.01 -1.57 -2.83
CA GLN A 151 -20.32 -1.90 -1.58
C GLN A 151 -20.35 -3.42 -1.37
N LEU A 152 -19.23 -3.99 -0.93
CA LEU A 152 -19.16 -5.38 -0.51
C LEU A 152 -19.73 -5.49 0.90
N HIS A 153 -20.84 -6.20 1.06
CA HIS A 153 -21.41 -6.49 2.36
C HIS A 153 -20.66 -7.67 3.00
N CYS A 154 -20.17 -7.48 4.23
CA CYS A 154 -19.62 -8.59 5.01
C CYS A 154 -20.75 -9.17 5.87
N ASP A 155 -21.04 -10.45 5.70
CA ASP A 155 -22.12 -11.11 6.43
C ASP A 155 -21.90 -11.00 7.94
N ARG A 156 -22.96 -10.66 8.67
CA ARG A 156 -22.92 -10.47 10.13
C ARG A 156 -22.42 -11.72 10.87
N SER A 157 -22.72 -12.91 10.37
CA SER A 157 -22.25 -14.17 10.93
C SER A 157 -20.73 -14.31 10.87
N ILE A 158 -20.11 -13.92 9.75
CA ILE A 158 -18.65 -13.95 9.56
C ILE A 158 -17.97 -12.95 10.50
N VAL A 159 -18.54 -11.76 10.64
CA VAL A 159 -18.06 -10.73 11.59
C VAL A 159 -18.15 -11.25 13.03
N GLN A 160 -19.24 -11.92 13.38
CA GLN A 160 -19.46 -12.48 14.72
C GLN A 160 -18.52 -13.66 15.04
N GLU A 161 -18.25 -14.54 14.09
CA GLU A 161 -17.30 -15.65 14.27
C GLU A 161 -15.85 -15.18 14.42
N THR A 162 -15.47 -14.09 13.75
CA THR A 162 -14.08 -13.60 13.77
C THR A 162 -13.75 -12.77 15.02
N LEU A 163 -14.76 -12.27 15.73
CA LEU A 163 -14.63 -11.40 16.91
C LEU A 163 -14.74 -12.16 18.26
N LEU A 164 -14.84 -13.48 18.23
CA LEU A 164 -14.80 -14.39 19.40
C LEU A 164 -13.46 -15.11 19.48
#